data_AF-A0ABD3V4H9-F1
#
_entry.id   AF-A0ABD3V4H9-F1
#
_cell.length_a   1.000
_cell.length_b   1.000
_cell.length_c   1.000
_cell.angle_alpha   90.00
_cell.angle_beta   90.00
_cell.angle_gamma   90.00
#
_symmetry.space_group_name_H-M   'P 1'
#
loop_
_entity.id
_entity.type
_entity.pdbx_description
1 polymer ?
#
loop_
_entity_poly.entity_id
_entity_poly.type
_entity_poly.pdbx_seq_one_letter_code
_entity_poly.pdbx_strand_id
1 'polypeptide(L)'
;MIYEIDKLRQTIFNAIESKTIDQLEAAVRDAIANDYAAELGVEIAKAKEAIDRLKRLQKLRQGVLELKQNIIAEIRSYIHTPEEVFKMMKATLLLLGNNEDETKNWKNVQALIGKTGKMSMKMRVKEFDIDSLKTDVALRTKQILDGTKFETVCGTSAGAAGFFIWVTGMISEADQNYAATIHRTTKS
;
A
#
# COMPACT_ATOMS: atom_id res chain seq x y z
N MET A 1 -32.80 16.92 14.65
CA MET A 1 -31.65 17.64 14.08
C MET A 1 -30.35 17.24 14.77
N ILE A 2 -30.12 17.58 16.05
CA ILE A 2 -28.88 17.20 16.79
C ILE A 2 -28.62 15.68 16.76
N TYR A 3 -29.64 14.86 17.01
CA TYR A 3 -29.53 13.40 16.94
C TYR A 3 -29.09 12.85 15.57
N GLU A 4 -29.57 13.47 14.47
CA GLU A 4 -29.22 13.03 13.11
C GLU A 4 -27.78 13.42 12.74
N ILE A 5 -27.33 14.61 13.19
CA ILE A 5 -25.94 15.05 13.02
C ILE A 5 -24.99 14.12 13.79
N ASP A 6 -25.30 13.79 15.04
CA ASP A 6 -24.47 12.90 15.86
C ASP A 6 -24.42 11.48 15.27
N LYS A 7 -25.55 10.97 14.78
CA LYS A 7 -25.62 9.69 14.10
C LYS A 7 -24.74 9.68 12.85
N LEU A 8 -24.83 10.72 12.01
CA LEU A 8 -24.04 10.81 10.79
C LEU A 8 -22.54 10.97 11.08
N ARG A 9 -22.19 11.72 12.13
CA ARG A 9 -20.81 11.79 12.64
C ARG A 9 -20.25 10.40 12.97
N GLN A 10 -21.02 9.59 13.70
CA GLN A 10 -20.64 8.22 14.04
C GLN A 10 -20.54 7.34 12.79
N THR A 11 -21.44 7.50 11.81
CA THR A 11 -21.37 6.78 10.53
C THR A 11 -20.07 7.11 9.79
N ILE A 12 -19.69 8.39 9.69
CA ILE A 12 -18.43 8.79 9.07
C ILE A 12 -17.25 8.17 9.81
N PHE A 13 -17.23 8.26 11.14
CA PHE A 13 -16.15 7.70 11.95
C PHE A 13 -15.99 6.18 11.74
N ASN A 14 -17.08 5.42 11.84
CA ASN A 14 -17.08 3.97 11.64
C ASN A 14 -16.65 3.59 10.22
N ALA A 15 -17.03 4.39 9.21
CA ALA A 15 -16.63 4.15 7.82
C ALA A 15 -15.14 4.44 7.58
N ILE A 16 -14.54 5.38 8.31
CA ILE A 16 -13.09 5.63 8.30
C ILE A 16 -12.36 4.41 8.88
N GLU A 17 -12.82 3.91 10.04
CA GLU A 17 -12.23 2.73 10.69
C GLU A 17 -12.39 1.45 9.86
N SER A 18 -13.56 1.25 9.24
CA SER A 18 -13.82 0.10 8.37
C SER A 18 -13.09 0.17 7.03
N LYS A 19 -12.49 1.31 6.69
CA LYS A 19 -11.78 1.57 5.43
C LYS A 19 -12.64 1.29 4.19
N THR A 20 -13.95 1.49 4.28
CA THR A 20 -14.89 1.20 3.19
C THR A 20 -15.17 2.45 2.36
N ILE A 21 -14.58 2.55 1.17
CA ILE A 21 -14.69 3.72 0.28
C ILE A 21 -16.16 4.05 -0.02
N ASP A 22 -16.97 3.07 -0.40
CA ASP A 22 -18.36 3.29 -0.78
C ASP A 22 -19.20 3.84 0.38
N GLN A 23 -18.97 3.33 1.60
CA GLN A 23 -19.63 3.82 2.81
C GLN A 23 -19.20 5.24 3.16
N LEU A 24 -17.90 5.55 3.02
CA LEU A 24 -17.38 6.90 3.23
C LEU A 24 -17.97 7.90 2.25
N GLU A 25 -18.01 7.56 0.96
CA GLU A 25 -18.58 8.41 -0.07
C GLU A 25 -20.08 8.64 0.12
N ALA A 26 -20.82 7.60 0.49
CA ALA A 26 -22.24 7.71 0.83
C ALA A 26 -22.45 8.63 2.04
N ALA A 27 -21.72 8.43 3.13
CA ALA A 27 -21.85 9.23 4.35
C ALA A 27 -21.53 10.72 4.11
N VAL A 28 -20.48 11.02 3.32
CA VAL A 28 -20.15 12.39 2.94
C VAL A 28 -21.24 13.01 2.06
N ARG A 29 -21.79 12.25 1.10
CA ARG A 29 -22.86 12.71 0.22
C ARG A 29 -24.12 13.02 1.03
N ASP A 30 -24.49 12.15 1.97
CA ASP A 30 -25.64 12.34 2.84
C ASP A 30 -25.48 13.58 3.73
N ALA A 31 -24.28 13.83 4.25
CA ALA A 31 -24.01 15.03 5.06
C ALA A 31 -24.21 16.32 4.27
N ILE A 32 -23.80 16.33 3.01
CA ILE A 32 -23.96 17.48 2.11
C ILE A 32 -25.43 17.63 1.69
N ALA A 33 -26.11 16.53 1.35
CA ALA A 33 -27.50 16.56 0.89
C ALA A 33 -28.48 17.02 1.97
N ASN A 34 -28.16 16.78 3.25
CA ASN A 34 -28.97 17.22 4.39
C ASN A 34 -28.53 18.59 4.96
N ASP A 35 -27.65 19.32 4.26
CA ASP A 35 -27.14 20.64 4.65
C ASP A 35 -26.36 20.66 5.98
N TYR A 36 -25.78 19.53 6.38
CA TYR A 36 -24.97 19.40 7.61
C TYR A 36 -23.48 19.67 7.37
N ALA A 37 -23.13 20.25 6.22
CA ALA A 37 -21.74 20.46 5.84
C ALA A 37 -21.02 21.48 6.73
N ALA A 38 -21.75 22.45 7.29
CA ALA A 38 -21.19 23.43 8.21
C ALA A 38 -20.85 22.79 9.58
N GLU A 39 -21.73 21.94 10.09
CA GLU A 39 -21.62 21.29 11.39
C GLU A 39 -20.66 20.09 11.40
N LEU A 40 -20.54 19.40 10.26
CA LEU A 40 -19.68 18.22 10.08
C LEU A 40 -18.43 18.51 9.25
N GLY A 41 -18.06 19.78 9.08
CA GLY A 41 -16.99 20.18 8.17
C GLY A 41 -15.66 19.47 8.43
N VAL A 42 -15.29 19.25 9.70
CA VAL A 42 -14.05 18.57 10.09
C VAL A 42 -14.11 17.09 9.75
N GLU A 43 -15.22 16.42 10.03
CA GLU A 43 -15.42 15.00 9.77
C GLU A 43 -15.51 14.71 8.28
N ILE A 44 -16.19 15.57 7.51
CA ILE A 44 -16.23 15.51 6.05
C ILE A 44 -14.82 15.68 5.47
N ALA A 45 -14.03 16.63 5.98
CA ALA A 45 -12.65 16.81 5.52
C ALA A 45 -11.80 15.55 5.77
N LYS A 46 -11.86 14.98 6.98
CA LYS A 46 -11.18 13.72 7.31
C LYS A 46 -11.64 12.55 6.45
N ALA A 47 -12.95 12.45 6.18
CA ALA A 47 -13.50 11.42 5.33
C ALA A 47 -12.99 11.54 3.88
N LYS A 48 -12.94 12.75 3.33
CA LYS A 48 -12.38 13.00 1.99
C LYS A 48 -10.90 12.64 1.89
N GLU A 49 -10.10 13.03 2.89
CA GLU A 49 -8.68 12.62 2.97
C GLU A 49 -8.54 11.09 3.03
N ALA A 50 -9.38 10.42 3.81
CA ALA A 50 -9.40 8.96 3.90
C ALA A 50 -9.80 8.31 2.57
N ILE A 51 -10.83 8.81 1.87
CA ILE A 51 -11.26 8.34 0.55
C ILE A 51 -10.09 8.45 -0.45
N ASP A 52 -9.45 9.62 -0.52
CA ASP A 52 -8.34 9.85 -1.45
C ASP A 52 -7.17 8.91 -1.16
N ARG A 53 -6.84 8.71 0.12
CA ARG A 53 -5.81 7.76 0.54
C ARG A 53 -6.17 6.32 0.14
N LEU A 54 -7.38 5.86 0.45
CA LEU A 54 -7.82 4.50 0.14
C LEU A 54 -7.83 4.23 -1.37
N LYS A 55 -8.27 5.20 -2.18
CA LYS A 55 -8.21 5.12 -3.65
C LYS A 55 -6.78 5.03 -4.18
N ARG A 56 -5.84 5.82 -3.62
CA ARG A 56 -4.41 5.71 -3.97
C ARG A 56 -3.87 4.31 -3.65
N LEU A 57 -4.14 3.80 -2.45
CA LEU A 57 -3.73 2.45 -2.03
C LEU A 57 -4.32 1.36 -2.93
N GLN A 58 -5.60 1.46 -3.29
CA GLN A 58 -6.25 0.53 -4.20
C GLN A 58 -5.59 0.55 -5.58
N LYS A 59 -5.29 1.74 -6.12
CA LYS A 59 -4.61 1.90 -7.42
C LYS A 59 -3.21 1.27 -7.40
N LEU A 60 -2.44 1.49 -6.33
CA LEU A 60 -1.10 0.91 -6.17
C LEU A 60 -1.16 -0.63 -6.16
N ARG A 61 -2.10 -1.22 -5.40
CA ARG A 61 -2.29 -2.68 -5.37
C ARG A 61 -2.72 -3.21 -6.74
N GLN A 62 -3.66 -2.54 -7.39
CA GLN A 62 -4.23 -3.00 -8.66
C GLN A 62 -3.17 -3.19 -9.74
N GLY A 63 -2.17 -2.30 -9.82
CA GLY A 63 -1.06 -2.44 -10.77
C GLY A 63 -0.31 -3.77 -10.66
N VAL A 64 -0.17 -4.32 -9.45
CA VAL A 64 0.45 -5.64 -9.22
C VAL A 64 -0.55 -6.78 -9.49
N LEU A 65 -1.81 -6.60 -9.10
CA LEU A 65 -2.85 -7.61 -9.29
C LEU A 65 -3.15 -7.87 -10.77
N GLU A 66 -3.00 -6.85 -11.62
CA GLU A 66 -3.19 -6.91 -13.07
C GLU A 66 -1.98 -7.46 -13.83
N LEU A 67 -0.82 -7.63 -13.19
CA LEU A 67 0.35 -8.23 -13.83
C LEU A 67 0.00 -9.60 -14.40
N LYS A 68 0.24 -9.82 -15.69
CA LYS A 68 -0.08 -11.11 -16.32
C LYS A 68 0.77 -12.24 -15.71
N GLN A 69 0.25 -13.46 -15.65
CA GLN A 69 0.97 -14.59 -15.03
C GLN A 69 2.31 -14.90 -15.72
N ASN A 70 2.39 -14.70 -17.04
CA ASN A 70 3.63 -14.87 -17.80
C ASN A 70 4.73 -13.89 -17.36
N ILE A 71 4.38 -12.70 -16.86
CA ILE A 71 5.34 -11.71 -16.35
C ILE A 71 5.93 -12.16 -15.00
N ILE A 72 5.14 -12.76 -14.12
CA ILE A 72 5.65 -13.35 -12.87
C ILE A 72 6.52 -14.58 -13.19
N ALA A 73 6.12 -15.38 -14.17
CA ALA A 73 6.91 -16.52 -14.64
C ALA A 73 8.25 -16.10 -15.24
N GLU A 74 8.30 -14.98 -15.97
CA GLU A 74 9.52 -14.37 -16.50
C GLU A 74 10.50 -14.01 -15.37
N ILE A 75 10.05 -13.26 -14.36
CA ILE A 75 10.91 -12.91 -13.21
C ILE A 75 11.46 -14.19 -12.58
N ARG A 76 10.61 -15.20 -12.38
CA ARG A 76 11.01 -16.47 -11.75
C ARG A 76 12.02 -17.27 -12.60
N SER A 77 12.00 -17.15 -13.92
CA SER A 77 12.81 -18.00 -14.81
C SER A 77 14.26 -17.56 -14.94
N TYR A 78 14.64 -16.39 -14.41
CA TYR A 78 16.02 -15.91 -14.47
C TYR A 78 17.00 -16.87 -13.78
N ILE A 79 17.95 -17.37 -14.56
CA ILE A 79 19.08 -18.18 -14.09
C ILE A 79 20.15 -17.25 -13.48
N HIS A 80 20.42 -16.13 -14.16
CA HIS A 80 21.27 -15.05 -13.70
C HIS A 80 20.43 -13.77 -13.61
N THR A 81 20.10 -13.39 -12.39
CA THR A 81 19.15 -12.28 -12.17
C THR A 81 19.86 -10.94 -12.21
N PRO A 82 19.34 -9.98 -12.98
CA PRO A 82 19.81 -8.60 -12.89
C PRO A 82 19.69 -8.08 -11.46
N GLU A 83 20.74 -7.39 -10.99
CA GLU A 83 20.81 -6.92 -9.60
C GLU A 83 19.57 -6.11 -9.19
N GLU A 84 19.08 -5.26 -10.09
CA GLU A 84 17.90 -4.43 -9.85
C GLU A 84 16.62 -5.26 -9.64
N VAL A 85 16.45 -6.34 -10.39
CA VAL A 85 15.31 -7.25 -10.21
C VAL A 85 15.43 -7.97 -8.87
N PHE A 86 16.64 -8.42 -8.51
CA PHE A 86 16.85 -9.09 -7.23
C PHE A 86 16.56 -8.15 -6.05
N LYS A 87 17.09 -6.93 -6.07
CA LYS A 87 16.79 -5.88 -5.08
C LYS A 87 15.29 -5.61 -5.00
N MET A 88 14.63 -5.46 -6.14
CA MET A 88 13.19 -5.20 -6.20
C MET A 88 12.35 -6.31 -5.56
N MET A 89 12.68 -7.57 -5.87
CA MET A 89 11.96 -8.72 -5.31
C MET A 89 12.27 -8.89 -3.82
N LYS A 90 13.51 -8.63 -3.39
CA LYS A 90 13.88 -8.64 -1.98
C LYS A 90 13.10 -7.57 -1.19
N ALA A 91 13.07 -6.34 -1.69
CA ALA A 91 12.30 -5.24 -1.10
C ALA A 91 10.80 -5.56 -1.03
N THR A 92 10.24 -6.12 -2.11
CA THR A 92 8.84 -6.56 -2.15
C THR A 92 8.56 -7.60 -1.07
N LEU A 93 9.37 -8.65 -0.98
CA LEU A 93 9.18 -9.73 -0.01
C LEU A 93 9.35 -9.25 1.43
N LEU A 94 10.27 -8.31 1.67
CA LEU A 94 10.47 -7.68 2.98
C LEU A 94 9.20 -6.92 3.44
N LEU A 95 8.60 -6.11 2.56
CA LEU A 95 7.32 -5.46 2.87
C LEU A 95 6.22 -6.49 3.16
N LEU A 96 6.18 -7.58 2.41
CA LEU A 96 5.18 -8.63 2.61
C LEU A 96 5.43 -9.48 3.87
N GLY A 97 6.47 -9.20 4.65
CA GLY A 97 6.75 -9.83 5.95
C GLY A 97 7.76 -10.97 5.93
N ASN A 98 8.46 -11.20 4.82
CA ASN A 98 9.63 -12.09 4.84
C ASN A 98 10.83 -11.36 5.48
N ASN A 99 11.74 -12.13 6.06
CA ASN A 99 12.98 -11.57 6.59
C ASN A 99 14.10 -11.57 5.53
N GLU A 100 15.20 -10.87 5.83
CA GLU A 100 16.33 -10.78 4.91
C GLU A 100 17.11 -12.10 4.76
N ASP A 101 17.06 -12.98 5.76
CA ASP A 101 17.71 -14.28 5.70
C ASP A 101 17.06 -15.19 4.66
N GLU A 102 15.74 -15.14 4.55
CA GLU A 102 14.95 -15.82 3.53
C GLU A 102 15.23 -15.30 2.11
N THR A 103 15.78 -14.09 1.98
CA THR A 103 16.02 -13.42 0.69
C THR A 103 17.51 -13.23 0.38
N LYS A 104 18.40 -13.91 1.11
CA LYS A 104 19.87 -13.85 0.94
C LYS A 104 20.36 -14.22 -0.45
N ASN A 105 19.70 -15.19 -1.10
CA ASN A 105 20.11 -15.66 -2.41
C ASN A 105 18.90 -15.74 -3.34
N TRP A 106 19.18 -15.68 -4.64
CA TRP A 106 18.15 -15.65 -5.65
C TRP A 106 17.29 -16.92 -5.68
N LYS A 107 17.86 -18.11 -5.44
CA LYS A 107 17.10 -19.37 -5.42
C LYS A 107 15.99 -19.35 -4.36
N ASN A 108 16.27 -18.79 -3.18
CA ASN A 108 15.26 -18.64 -2.15
C ASN A 108 14.18 -17.63 -2.57
N VAL A 109 14.57 -16.50 -3.16
CA VAL A 109 13.63 -15.52 -3.70
C VAL A 109 12.74 -16.14 -4.79
N GLN A 110 13.29 -16.92 -5.72
CA GLN A 110 12.52 -17.65 -6.73
C GLN A 110 11.49 -18.60 -6.10
N ALA A 111 11.87 -19.31 -5.03
CA ALA A 111 10.96 -20.21 -4.32
C ALA A 111 9.80 -19.45 -3.64
N LEU A 112 10.06 -18.24 -3.13
CA LEU A 112 9.05 -17.36 -2.53
C LEU A 112 8.12 -16.75 -3.59
N ILE A 113 8.67 -16.26 -4.70
CA ILE A 113 7.91 -15.76 -5.87
C ILE A 113 7.00 -16.86 -6.42
N GLY A 114 7.47 -18.11 -6.44
CA GLY A 114 6.76 -19.26 -6.97
C GLY A 114 5.64 -19.81 -6.09
N LYS A 115 5.40 -19.25 -4.90
CA LYS A 115 4.29 -19.68 -4.03
C LYS A 115 2.93 -19.38 -4.67
N THR A 116 1.95 -20.24 -4.41
CA THR A 116 0.59 -20.15 -4.96
C THR A 116 -0.47 -19.99 -3.85
N GLY A 117 -1.72 -19.73 -4.24
CA GLY A 117 -2.83 -19.56 -3.31
C GLY A 117 -2.62 -18.36 -2.37
N LYS A 118 -2.89 -18.57 -1.06
CA LYS A 118 -2.72 -17.54 -0.02
C LYS A 118 -1.29 -17.03 0.11
N MET A 119 -0.30 -17.86 -0.21
CA MET A 119 1.12 -17.47 -0.14
C MET A 119 1.64 -16.81 -1.42
N SER A 120 0.83 -16.72 -2.46
CA SER A 120 1.23 -16.03 -3.70
C SER A 120 1.47 -14.54 -3.45
N MET A 121 2.44 -13.95 -4.16
CA MET A 121 2.73 -12.52 -4.02
C MET A 121 1.50 -11.66 -4.29
N LYS A 122 0.70 -11.99 -5.30
CA LYS A 122 -0.53 -11.26 -5.60
C LYS A 122 -1.53 -11.30 -4.44
N MET A 123 -1.73 -12.45 -3.81
CA MET A 123 -2.65 -12.53 -2.67
C MET A 123 -2.12 -11.73 -1.47
N ARG A 124 -0.83 -11.84 -1.19
CA ARG A 124 -0.18 -11.08 -0.10
C ARG A 124 -0.23 -9.57 -0.36
N VAL A 125 -0.08 -9.10 -1.59
CA VAL A 125 -0.25 -7.68 -1.97
C VAL A 125 -1.71 -7.23 -1.85
N LYS A 126 -2.67 -8.09 -2.22
CA LYS A 126 -4.10 -7.81 -2.05
C LYS A 126 -4.47 -7.61 -0.58
N GLU A 127 -3.93 -8.47 0.29
CA GLU A 127 -4.21 -8.49 1.74
C GLU A 127 -3.28 -7.57 2.55
N PHE A 128 -2.32 -6.91 1.90
CA PHE A 128 -1.32 -6.07 2.57
C PHE A 128 -1.97 -4.87 3.27
N ASP A 129 -1.81 -4.78 4.60
CA ASP A 129 -2.27 -3.64 5.39
C ASP A 129 -1.12 -2.68 5.73
N ILE A 130 -1.11 -1.51 5.07
CA ILE A 130 -0.11 -0.47 5.26
C ILE A 130 -0.09 0.09 6.68
N ASP A 131 -1.22 0.06 7.40
CA ASP A 131 -1.29 0.60 8.76
C ASP A 131 -0.64 -0.34 9.79
N SER A 132 -0.39 -1.59 9.41
CA SER A 132 0.37 -2.58 10.18
C SER A 132 1.87 -2.59 9.85
N LEU A 133 2.29 -1.84 8.83
CA LEU A 133 3.69 -1.82 8.39
C LEU A 133 4.55 -1.09 9.41
N LYS A 134 5.59 -1.78 9.90
CA LYS A 134 6.55 -1.19 10.82
C LYS A 134 7.50 -0.21 10.11
N THR A 135 7.83 0.88 10.78
CA THR A 135 8.69 1.94 10.24
C THR A 135 10.11 1.45 9.91
N ASP A 136 10.67 0.55 10.70
CA ASP A 136 11.98 -0.06 10.46
C ASP A 136 12.00 -0.90 9.17
N VAL A 137 10.92 -1.65 8.91
CA VAL A 137 10.74 -2.41 7.67
C VAL A 137 10.63 -1.48 6.46
N ALA A 138 9.87 -0.38 6.57
CA ALA A 138 9.76 0.61 5.50
C ALA A 138 11.12 1.27 5.20
N LEU A 139 11.85 1.69 6.24
CA LEU A 139 13.18 2.29 6.12
C LEU A 139 14.18 1.30 5.51
N ARG A 140 14.16 0.03 5.96
CA ARG A 140 15.05 -0.98 5.42
C ARG A 140 14.74 -1.31 3.97
N THR A 141 13.47 -1.39 3.60
CA THR A 141 13.03 -1.54 2.21
C THR A 141 13.56 -0.38 1.35
N LYS A 142 13.48 0.86 1.84
CA LYS A 142 14.03 2.05 1.17
C LYS A 142 15.55 1.95 0.97
N GLN A 143 16.29 1.46 1.97
CA GLN A 143 17.75 1.23 1.85
C GLN A 143 18.10 0.15 0.83
N ILE A 144 17.30 -0.92 0.72
CA ILE A 144 17.54 -1.99 -0.27
C ILE A 144 17.41 -1.45 -1.71
N LEU A 145 16.52 -0.46 -1.90
CA LEU A 145 16.27 0.18 -3.19
C LEU A 145 17.10 1.45 -3.42
N ASP A 146 18.07 1.74 -2.56
CA ASP A 146 18.89 2.94 -2.71
C ASP A 146 19.67 2.90 -4.04
N GLY A 147 19.62 4.02 -4.77
CA GLY A 147 20.18 4.13 -6.12
C GLY A 147 19.38 3.45 -7.25
N THR A 148 18.35 2.65 -6.95
CA THR A 148 17.51 2.01 -7.98
C THR A 148 16.54 3.03 -8.59
N LYS A 149 16.56 3.16 -9.93
CA LYS A 149 15.67 4.07 -10.68
C LYS A 149 14.59 3.30 -11.43
N PHE A 150 13.41 3.91 -11.56
CA PHE A 150 12.28 3.31 -12.26
C PHE A 150 12.64 2.93 -13.70
N GLU A 151 13.33 3.81 -14.43
CA GLU A 151 13.70 3.61 -15.83
C GLU A 151 14.61 2.39 -16.00
N THR A 152 15.56 2.20 -15.08
CA THR A 152 16.46 1.04 -15.07
C THR A 152 15.69 -0.26 -14.85
N VAL A 153 14.77 -0.27 -13.87
CA VAL A 153 13.96 -1.46 -13.57
C VAL A 153 13.01 -1.77 -14.73
N CYS A 154 12.34 -0.75 -15.28
CA CYS A 154 11.41 -0.91 -16.39
C CYS A 154 12.10 -1.39 -17.67
N GLY A 155 13.30 -0.87 -17.98
CA GLY A 155 14.11 -1.33 -19.11
C GLY A 155 14.61 -2.77 -18.95
N THR A 156 14.69 -3.27 -17.71
CA THR A 156 15.17 -4.61 -17.41
C THR A 156 14.04 -5.64 -17.33
N SER A 157 12.93 -5.32 -16.67
CA SER A 157 11.79 -6.23 -16.49
C SER A 157 10.49 -5.47 -16.28
N ALA A 158 9.53 -5.68 -17.17
CA ALA A 158 8.19 -5.10 -17.06
C ALA A 158 7.46 -5.56 -15.77
N GLY A 159 7.73 -6.79 -15.32
CA GLY A 159 7.20 -7.29 -14.06
C GLY A 159 7.77 -6.58 -12.85
N ALA A 160 9.08 -6.38 -12.82
CA ALA A 160 9.73 -5.66 -11.72
C ALA A 160 9.27 -4.20 -11.65
N ALA A 161 8.91 -3.57 -12.78
CA ALA A 161 8.37 -2.21 -12.82
C ALA A 161 7.02 -2.08 -12.09
N GLY A 162 6.13 -3.07 -12.24
CA GLY A 162 4.85 -3.08 -11.49
C GLY A 162 5.07 -3.15 -9.98
N PHE A 163 6.03 -3.97 -9.54
CA PHE A 163 6.43 -4.03 -8.13
C PHE A 163 7.14 -2.74 -7.68
N PHE A 164 7.97 -2.11 -8.51
CA PHE A 164 8.63 -0.85 -8.20
C PHE A 164 7.62 0.22 -7.79
N ILE A 165 6.57 0.42 -8.59
CA ILE A 165 5.52 1.42 -8.34
C ILE A 165 4.83 1.11 -7.01
N TRP A 166 4.48 -0.15 -6.77
CA TRP A 166 3.82 -0.55 -5.53
C TRP A 166 4.72 -0.35 -4.30
N VAL A 167 5.95 -0.86 -4.32
CA VAL A 167 6.89 -0.78 -3.19
C VAL A 167 7.21 0.68 -2.84
N THR A 168 7.54 1.51 -3.83
CA THR A 168 7.83 2.94 -3.59
C THR A 168 6.61 3.71 -3.11
N GLY A 169 5.42 3.35 -3.59
CA GLY A 169 4.15 3.86 -3.07
C GLY A 169 3.92 3.49 -1.60
N MET A 170 4.16 2.23 -1.21
CA MET A 170 4.02 1.80 0.19
C MET A 170 5.03 2.48 1.11
N ILE A 171 6.29 2.66 0.66
CA ILE A 171 7.30 3.42 1.43
C ILE A 171 6.84 4.87 1.63
N SER A 172 6.34 5.51 0.57
CA SER A 172 5.87 6.91 0.63
C SER A 172 4.68 7.07 1.57
N GLU A 173 3.74 6.12 1.56
CA GLU A 173 2.59 6.10 2.49
C GLU A 173 3.04 5.86 3.94
N ALA A 174 4.05 5.02 4.16
CA ALA A 174 4.63 4.81 5.49
C ALA A 174 5.33 6.08 6.02
N ASP A 175 6.11 6.77 5.18
CA ASP A 175 6.78 8.03 5.52
C ASP A 175 5.76 9.12 5.91
N GLN A 176 4.65 9.24 5.15
CA GLN A 176 3.57 10.19 5.45
C GLN A 176 2.84 9.85 6.76
N ASN A 177 2.53 8.57 7.00
CA ASN A 177 1.92 8.11 8.25
C ASN A 177 2.83 8.40 9.46
N TYR A 178 4.13 8.19 9.32
CA TYR A 178 5.11 8.48 10.37
C TYR A 178 5.15 9.98 10.70
N ALA A 179 5.26 10.85 9.67
CA ALA A 179 5.25 12.30 9.86
C ALA A 179 3.97 12.80 10.55
N ALA A 180 2.80 12.26 10.17
CA ALA A 180 1.53 12.57 10.81
C ALA A 180 1.48 12.13 12.29
N THR A 181 2.08 10.98 12.62
CA THR A 181 2.13 10.46 13.99
C THR A 181 3.00 11.34 14.89
N ILE A 182 4.19 11.73 14.44
CA ILE A 182 5.10 12.61 15.20
C ILE A 182 4.46 13.99 15.43
N HIS A 183 3.71 14.52 14.46
CA HIS A 183 3.00 15.79 14.63
C HIS A 183 1.89 15.73 15.69
N ARG A 184 1.22 14.57 15.83
CA ARG A 184 0.17 14.35 16.85
C ARG A 184 0.74 14.21 18.25
N THR A 185 1.89 13.55 18.41
CA THR A 185 2.52 13.32 19.73
C THR A 185 3.26 14.53 20.28
N THR A 186 3.68 15.48 19.42
CA THR A 186 4.37 16.71 19.83
C THR A 186 3.44 17.89 20.17
N LYS A 187 2.14 17.75 19.87
CA LYS A 187 1.09 18.74 20.17
C LYS A 187 0.18 18.36 21.34
N SER A 188 0.48 17.27 22.04
CA SER A 188 -0.25 16.80 23.22
C SER A 188 0.55 17.06 24.49
#